data_AF-A0A4Y2LJ89-F1
#
_entry.id   AF-A0A4Y2LJ89-F1
#
_cell.length_a   1.000
_cell.length_b   1.000
_cell.length_c   1.000
_cell.angle_alpha   90.00
_cell.angle_beta   90.00
_cell.angle_gamma   90.00
#
_symmetry.space_group_name_H-M   'P 1'
#
loop_
_entity.id
_entity.type
_entity.pdbx_description
1 polymer ?
#
loop_
_entity_poly.entity_id
_entity_poly.type
_entity_poly.pdbx_seq_one_letter_code
_entity_poly.pdbx_strand_id
1 'polypeptide(L)'
;MTIVQKVRSMAACLENSLYDPTTCNAFVCDITRETISEKIAAESVDVATMIFVLSAIHPNKMPFVLKNIFEVLRPGGMLLIRDYGLYDQAMLRFGPGHKLDENFYVRQDGTRAFYFSEEYLEKLTTDAGFLVVSSKYVSRETVNHKENICVPRVYIQGKFCKPEVVDLNSNTNQL
;
A
#
# COMPACT_ATOMS: atom_id res chain seq x y z
N MET A 1 5.35 -9.57 -10.27
CA MET A 1 5.13 -9.01 -8.92
C MET A 1 5.61 -7.57 -8.92
N THR A 2 4.69 -6.61 -8.82
CA THR A 2 5.06 -5.19 -8.77
C THR A 2 5.11 -4.74 -7.32
N ILE A 3 6.31 -4.39 -6.86
CA ILE A 3 6.52 -3.85 -5.53
C ILE A 3 6.52 -2.32 -5.65
N VAL A 4 5.51 -1.68 -5.08
CA VAL A 4 5.57 -0.24 -4.84
C VAL A 4 6.21 -0.07 -3.47
N GLN A 5 7.45 0.41 -3.45
CA GLN A 5 8.17 0.71 -2.23
C GLN A 5 8.47 2.20 -2.16
N LYS A 6 8.50 2.73 -0.94
CA LYS A 6 9.07 4.05 -0.64
C LYS A 6 10.59 3.95 -0.78
N VAL A 7 11.08 3.98 -2.02
CA VAL A 7 12.51 3.84 -2.28
C VAL A 7 13.21 5.16 -1.96
N ARG A 8 13.98 5.17 -0.87
CA ARG A 8 14.88 6.29 -0.53
C ARG A 8 16.15 6.33 -1.40
N SER A 9 16.45 5.29 -2.18
CA SER A 9 17.55 5.32 -3.17
C SER A 9 17.41 4.24 -4.25
N MET A 10 16.86 4.62 -5.41
CA MET A 10 16.80 3.74 -6.60
C MET A 10 18.21 3.31 -7.03
N ALA A 11 19.18 4.23 -6.93
CA ALA A 11 20.58 3.98 -7.22
C ALA A 11 21.14 2.77 -6.45
N ALA A 12 20.84 2.67 -5.14
CA ALA A 12 21.33 1.57 -4.33
C ALA A 12 20.71 0.20 -4.71
N CYS A 13 19.50 0.20 -5.28
CA CYS A 13 18.90 -1.01 -5.83
C CYS A 13 19.63 -1.44 -7.10
N LEU A 14 19.85 -0.50 -8.03
CA LEU A 14 20.51 -0.75 -9.32
C LEU A 14 21.99 -1.11 -9.17
N GLU A 15 22.67 -0.58 -8.16
CA GLU A 15 24.08 -0.88 -7.83
C GLU A 15 24.25 -2.19 -7.05
N ASN A 16 23.15 -2.83 -6.61
CA ASN A 16 23.23 -4.07 -5.85
C ASN A 16 23.69 -5.23 -6.74
N SER A 17 24.65 -6.03 -6.27
CA SER A 17 25.17 -7.18 -7.03
C SER A 17 24.14 -8.28 -7.30
N LEU A 18 23.02 -8.29 -6.56
CA LEU A 18 21.89 -9.19 -6.75
C LEU A 18 20.82 -8.63 -7.69
N TYR A 19 20.95 -7.39 -8.17
CA TYR A 19 20.01 -6.82 -9.13
C TYR A 19 20.19 -7.47 -10.50
N ASP A 20 19.10 -8.01 -11.02
CA ASP A 20 19.04 -8.62 -12.34
C ASP A 20 17.87 -8.02 -13.13
N PRO A 21 18.15 -7.24 -14.20
CA PRO A 21 17.11 -6.58 -14.99
C PRO A 21 16.19 -7.55 -15.73
N THR A 22 16.56 -8.83 -15.86
CA THR A 22 15.71 -9.85 -16.49
C THR A 22 14.58 -10.33 -15.57
N THR A 23 14.76 -10.17 -14.25
CA THR A 23 13.80 -10.62 -13.23
C THR A 23 13.24 -9.48 -12.37
N CYS A 24 13.91 -8.32 -12.35
CA CYS A 24 13.51 -7.13 -11.61
C CYS A 24 13.64 -5.88 -12.49
N ASN A 25 12.52 -5.22 -12.78
CA ASN A 25 12.53 -3.90 -13.43
C ASN A 25 12.28 -2.82 -12.38
N ALA A 26 13.32 -2.03 -12.07
CA ALA A 26 13.24 -0.95 -11.09
C ALA A 26 13.17 0.42 -11.78
N PHE A 27 12.16 1.21 -11.43
CA PHE A 27 11.94 2.55 -12.02
C PHE A 27 11.36 3.53 -10.99
N VAL A 28 11.58 4.82 -11.22
CA VAL A 28 11.03 5.90 -10.38
C VAL A 28 9.64 6.27 -10.90
N CYS A 29 8.66 6.41 -10.00
CA CYS A 29 7.30 6.84 -10.32
C CYS A 29 6.68 7.56 -9.12
N ASP A 30 6.26 8.81 -9.30
CA ASP A 30 5.39 9.52 -8.38
C ASP A 30 3.94 9.08 -8.60
N ILE A 31 3.56 8.00 -7.92
CA ILE A 31 2.22 7.41 -7.95
C ILE A 31 1.11 8.37 -7.49
N THR A 32 1.44 9.54 -6.91
CA THR A 32 0.45 10.54 -6.49
C THR A 32 0.07 11.53 -7.59
N ARG A 33 0.78 11.49 -8.73
CA ARG A 33 0.63 12.42 -9.86
C ARG A 33 0.63 11.73 -11.21
N GLU A 34 1.48 10.71 -11.38
CA GLU A 34 1.68 10.00 -12.64
C GLU A 34 0.69 8.85 -12.78
N THR A 35 0.27 8.56 -14.02
CA THR A 35 -0.49 7.36 -14.35
C THR A 35 0.49 6.21 -14.49
N ILE A 36 0.37 5.19 -13.64
CA ILE A 36 1.33 4.08 -13.63
C ILE A 36 1.27 3.23 -14.91
N SER A 37 0.17 3.32 -15.67
CA SER A 37 -0.01 2.59 -16.92
C SER A 37 0.93 3.03 -18.05
N GLU A 38 1.55 4.21 -17.93
CA GLU A 38 2.61 4.67 -18.84
C GLU A 38 3.91 3.85 -18.71
N LYS A 39 4.10 3.18 -17.56
CA LYS A 39 5.31 2.39 -17.24
C LYS A 39 5.04 0.90 -17.15
N ILE A 40 3.81 0.51 -16.79
CA ILE A 40 3.37 -0.87 -16.66
C ILE A 40 2.10 -1.03 -17.48
N ALA A 41 2.03 -1.99 -18.40
CA ALA A 41 0.83 -2.20 -19.19
C ALA A 41 -0.42 -2.43 -18.30
N ALA A 42 -1.56 -1.91 -18.72
CA ALA A 42 -2.84 -2.20 -18.06
C ALA A 42 -3.08 -3.71 -17.98
N GLU A 43 -3.68 -4.16 -16.89
CA GLU A 43 -4.05 -5.57 -16.68
C GLU A 43 -2.91 -6.58 -16.85
N SER A 44 -1.67 -6.19 -16.58
CA SER A 44 -0.48 -7.04 -16.73
C SER A 44 0.09 -7.57 -15.42
N VAL A 45 -0.40 -7.08 -14.28
CA VAL A 45 0.17 -7.40 -12.96
C VAL A 45 -0.72 -8.41 -12.23
N ASP A 46 -0.13 -9.55 -11.82
CA ASP A 46 -0.84 -10.54 -10.98
C ASP A 46 -1.00 -10.08 -9.53
N VAL A 47 0.06 -9.47 -8.99
CA VAL A 47 0.14 -9.04 -7.58
C VAL A 47 0.86 -7.71 -7.47
N ALA A 48 0.21 -6.75 -6.80
CA ALA A 48 0.77 -5.48 -6.38
C ALA A 48 0.93 -5.45 -4.86
N THR A 49 2.09 -4.99 -4.37
CA THR A 49 2.32 -4.83 -2.92
C THR A 49 2.62 -3.38 -2.58
N MET A 50 1.96 -2.86 -1.55
CA MET A 50 2.18 -1.53 -0.99
C MET A 50 2.56 -1.65 0.49
N ILE A 51 3.86 -1.54 0.78
CA ILE A 51 4.41 -1.72 2.13
C ILE A 51 4.94 -0.38 2.63
N PHE A 52 4.28 0.18 3.64
CA PHE A 52 4.54 1.52 4.20
C PHE A 52 4.50 2.64 3.15
N VAL A 53 3.56 2.51 2.20
CA VAL A 53 3.42 3.44 1.07
C VAL A 53 2.26 4.39 1.30
N LEU A 54 1.05 3.87 1.52
CA LEU A 54 -0.13 4.73 1.61
C LEU A 54 -0.02 5.67 2.82
N SER A 55 0.56 5.23 3.93
CA SER A 55 0.78 6.09 5.09
C SER A 55 1.66 7.32 4.84
N ALA A 56 2.50 7.31 3.80
CA ALA A 56 3.32 8.46 3.44
C ALA A 56 2.60 9.46 2.51
N ILE A 57 1.44 9.08 1.98
CA ILE A 57 0.67 9.84 1.00
C ILE A 57 -0.39 10.66 1.72
N HIS A 58 -0.70 11.84 1.20
CA HIS A 58 -1.81 12.63 1.73
C HIS A 58 -3.14 11.90 1.49
N PRO A 59 -4.06 11.80 2.47
CA PRO A 59 -5.34 11.08 2.34
C PRO A 59 -6.10 11.38 1.04
N ASN A 60 -6.24 12.66 0.68
CA ASN A 60 -6.89 13.10 -0.57
C ASN A 60 -6.28 12.55 -1.88
N LYS A 61 -5.05 12.03 -1.85
CA LYS A 61 -4.37 11.45 -3.02
C LYS A 61 -4.43 9.92 -3.03
N MET A 62 -4.76 9.27 -1.91
CA MET A 62 -4.83 7.80 -1.84
C MET A 62 -5.86 7.20 -2.81
N PRO A 63 -7.06 7.78 -3.04
CA PRO A 63 -8.01 7.24 -4.02
C PRO A 63 -7.44 7.20 -5.44
N PHE A 64 -6.70 8.24 -5.85
CA PHE A 64 -6.04 8.30 -7.15
C PHE A 64 -4.97 7.19 -7.27
N VAL A 65 -4.13 7.05 -6.25
CA VAL A 65 -3.08 6.02 -6.20
C VAL A 65 -3.68 4.63 -6.32
N LEU A 66 -4.76 4.32 -5.59
CA LEU A 66 -5.39 3.01 -5.64
C LEU A 66 -6.04 2.72 -6.99
N LYS A 67 -6.64 3.73 -7.65
CA LYS A 67 -7.16 3.59 -9.02
C LYS A 67 -6.05 3.27 -10.02
N ASN A 68 -4.90 3.92 -9.93
CA ASN A 68 -3.73 3.58 -10.76
C ASN A 68 -3.30 2.12 -10.57
N ILE A 69 -3.27 1.63 -9.33
CA ILE A 69 -2.91 0.24 -9.05
C ILE A 69 -3.98 -0.73 -9.58
N PHE A 70 -5.26 -0.38 -9.47
CA PHE A 70 -6.37 -1.16 -10.01
C PHE A 70 -6.27 -1.33 -11.54
N GLU A 71 -5.85 -0.29 -12.25
CA GLU A 71 -5.73 -0.30 -13.71
C GLU A 71 -4.69 -1.32 -14.22
N VAL A 72 -3.53 -1.41 -13.55
CA VAL A 72 -2.46 -2.33 -13.97
C VAL A 72 -2.62 -3.75 -13.47
N LEU A 73 -3.44 -3.96 -12.44
CA LEU A 73 -3.79 -5.31 -11.99
C LEU A 73 -4.68 -5.98 -13.04
N ARG A 74 -4.39 -7.25 -13.35
CA ARG A 74 -5.29 -8.06 -14.16
C ARG A 74 -6.58 -8.42 -13.39
N PRO A 75 -7.67 -8.81 -14.06
CA PRO A 75 -8.81 -9.45 -13.41
C PRO A 75 -8.37 -10.63 -12.53
N GLY A 76 -8.91 -10.72 -11.31
CA GLY A 76 -8.46 -11.69 -10.30
C GLY A 76 -7.10 -11.36 -9.65
N GLY A 77 -6.46 -10.25 -10.03
CA GLY A 77 -5.19 -9.80 -9.47
C GLY A 77 -5.30 -9.29 -8.03
N MET A 78 -4.22 -9.43 -7.26
CA MET A 78 -4.22 -9.16 -5.82
C MET A 78 -3.46 -7.88 -5.46
N LEU A 79 -4.05 -7.07 -4.59
CA LEU A 79 -3.39 -5.97 -3.90
C LEU A 79 -3.14 -6.34 -2.43
N LEU A 80 -1.87 -6.30 -2.03
CA LEU A 80 -1.43 -6.54 -0.66
C LEU A 80 -0.95 -5.24 -0.03
N ILE A 81 -1.57 -4.83 1.07
CA ILE A 81 -1.24 -3.60 1.79
C ILE A 81 -0.69 -3.95 3.17
N ARG A 82 0.41 -3.30 3.55
CA ARG A 82 0.90 -3.30 4.93
C ARG A 82 1.30 -1.89 5.33
N ASP A 83 0.58 -1.30 6.28
CA ASP A 83 0.78 0.08 6.72
C ASP A 83 0.60 0.21 8.26
N TYR A 84 0.68 1.43 8.79
CA TYR A 84 0.50 1.66 10.24
C TYR A 84 -0.98 1.55 10.63
N GLY A 85 -1.26 0.85 11.74
CA GLY A 85 -2.61 0.76 12.30
C GLY A 85 -2.83 1.79 13.41
N LEU A 86 -4.09 2.14 13.69
CA LEU A 86 -4.43 3.01 14.82
C LEU A 86 -3.89 2.49 16.15
N TYR A 87 -3.69 3.41 17.08
CA TYR A 87 -3.20 3.15 18.44
C TYR A 87 -1.80 2.54 18.52
N ASP A 88 -1.05 2.53 17.40
CA ASP A 88 0.37 2.24 17.41
C ASP A 88 1.11 3.20 18.35
N GLN A 89 2.06 2.69 19.14
CA GLN A 89 2.79 3.54 20.09
C GLN A 89 3.56 4.69 19.43
N ALA A 90 3.94 4.59 18.16
CA ALA A 90 4.54 5.74 17.47
C ALA A 90 3.51 6.83 17.17
N MET A 91 2.23 6.49 16.98
CA MET A 91 1.13 7.47 16.86
C MET A 91 0.96 8.25 18.16
N LEU A 92 0.91 7.52 19.29
CA LEU A 92 0.64 8.10 20.61
C LEU A 92 1.77 9.01 21.12
N ARG A 93 2.98 8.87 20.57
CA ARG A 93 4.16 9.66 20.95
C ARG A 93 4.32 10.98 20.18
N PHE A 94 3.48 11.27 19.20
CA PHE A 94 3.55 12.56 18.52
C PHE A 94 3.25 13.70 19.47
N GLY A 95 4.22 14.60 19.63
CA GLY A 95 4.04 15.82 20.41
C GLY A 95 3.15 16.85 19.71
N PRO A 96 2.78 17.93 20.41
CA PRO A 96 2.08 19.07 19.81
C PRO A 96 2.79 19.57 18.54
N GLY A 97 2.01 20.06 17.57
CA GLY A 97 2.52 20.58 16.30
C GLY A 97 2.87 19.55 15.23
N HIS A 98 2.79 18.24 15.53
CA HIS A 98 3.08 17.18 14.56
C HIS A 98 1.82 16.60 13.90
N LYS A 99 0.63 16.89 14.43
CA LYS A 99 -0.64 16.44 13.85
C LYS A 99 -1.03 17.39 12.71
N LEU A 100 -1.14 16.84 11.49
CA LEU A 100 -1.56 17.56 10.29
C LEU A 100 -3.09 17.53 10.15
N ASP A 101 -3.69 16.37 10.43
CA ASP A 101 -5.13 16.12 10.39
C ASP A 101 -5.48 14.92 11.27
N GLU A 102 -6.74 14.49 11.30
CA GLU A 102 -7.15 13.25 11.93
C GLU A 102 -6.36 12.05 11.38
N ASN A 103 -5.76 11.30 12.31
CA ASN A 103 -4.89 10.15 12.03
C ASN A 103 -3.68 10.44 11.12
N PHE A 104 -3.39 11.70 10.83
CA PHE A 104 -2.36 12.13 9.89
C PHE A 104 -1.33 13.04 10.55
N TYR A 105 -0.06 12.63 10.49
CA TYR A 105 1.02 13.26 11.23
C TYR A 105 2.24 13.53 10.34
N VAL A 106 3.08 14.47 10.75
CA VAL A 106 4.41 14.71 10.21
C VAL A 106 5.47 14.25 11.21
N ARG A 107 6.49 13.55 10.71
CA ARG A 107 7.66 13.12 11.47
C ARG A 107 8.72 14.22 11.51
N GLN A 108 9.69 14.07 12.41
CA GLN A 108 10.81 15.00 12.54
C GLN A 108 11.63 15.15 11.24
N ASP A 109 11.69 14.09 10.42
CA ASP A 109 12.38 14.11 9.12
C ASP A 109 11.52 14.72 7.98
N GLY A 110 10.40 15.36 8.32
CA GLY A 110 9.45 15.95 7.38
C GLY A 110 8.57 14.94 6.65
N THR A 111 8.75 13.64 6.85
CA THR A 111 7.91 12.63 6.20
C THR A 111 6.57 12.47 6.90
N ARG A 112 5.53 12.14 6.13
CA ARG A 112 4.16 11.95 6.63
C ARG A 112 3.93 10.53 7.14
N ALA A 113 2.98 10.39 8.06
CA ALA A 113 2.49 9.13 8.58
C ALA A 113 0.97 9.22 8.84
N PHE A 114 0.20 8.50 8.02
CA PHE A 114 -1.21 8.21 8.26
C PHE A 114 -1.35 6.86 8.99
N TYR A 115 -2.23 6.81 9.98
CA TYR A 115 -2.56 5.59 10.73
C TYR A 115 -3.96 5.12 10.35
N PHE A 116 -4.06 3.90 9.87
CA PHE A 116 -5.29 3.36 9.27
C PHE A 116 -6.14 2.65 10.31
N SER A 117 -7.47 2.87 10.25
CA SER A 117 -8.42 1.89 10.75
C SER A 117 -8.68 0.78 9.73
N GLU A 118 -9.13 -0.38 10.19
CA GLU A 118 -9.59 -1.47 9.31
C GLU A 118 -10.71 -0.97 8.39
N GLU A 119 -11.73 -0.32 8.97
CA GLU A 119 -12.87 0.26 8.24
C GLU A 119 -12.44 1.29 7.19
N TYR A 120 -11.52 2.20 7.53
CA TYR A 120 -11.06 3.22 6.59
C TYR A 120 -10.32 2.59 5.41
N LEU A 121 -9.44 1.61 5.66
CA LEU A 121 -8.70 0.93 4.60
C LEU A 121 -9.64 0.12 3.70
N GLU A 122 -10.60 -0.59 4.28
CA GLU A 122 -11.61 -1.34 3.53
C GLU A 122 -12.42 -0.39 2.65
N LYS A 123 -13.00 0.67 3.22
CA LYS A 123 -13.78 1.64 2.46
C LYS A 123 -12.97 2.27 1.31
N LEU A 124 -11.74 2.69 1.61
CA LEU A 124 -10.86 3.34 0.64
C LEU A 124 -10.54 2.41 -0.55
N THR A 125 -10.36 1.11 -0.30
CA THR A 125 -10.06 0.13 -1.35
C THR A 125 -11.32 -0.31 -2.10
N THR A 126 -12.46 -0.47 -1.43
CA THR A 126 -13.74 -0.77 -2.10
C THR A 126 -14.19 0.38 -3.00
N ASP A 127 -14.01 1.63 -2.56
CA ASP A 127 -14.30 2.83 -3.37
C ASP A 127 -13.42 2.91 -4.63
N ALA A 128 -12.26 2.23 -4.61
CA ALA A 128 -11.37 2.10 -5.77
C ALA A 128 -11.70 0.89 -6.67
N GLY A 129 -12.72 0.09 -6.33
CA GLY A 129 -13.22 -1.04 -7.12
C GLY A 129 -12.73 -2.42 -6.66
N PHE A 130 -11.96 -2.51 -5.58
CA PHE A 130 -11.47 -3.80 -5.07
C PHE A 130 -12.52 -4.53 -4.22
N LEU A 131 -12.41 -5.86 -4.20
CA LEU A 131 -13.09 -6.73 -3.25
C LEU A 131 -12.20 -6.95 -2.02
N VAL A 132 -12.77 -6.86 -0.82
CA VAL A 132 -12.05 -7.15 0.42
C VAL A 132 -11.93 -8.65 0.60
N VAL A 133 -10.69 -9.16 0.64
CA VAL A 133 -10.42 -10.57 0.99
C VAL A 133 -10.11 -10.68 2.48
N SER A 134 -9.32 -9.76 3.02
CA SER A 134 -9.09 -9.61 4.47
C SER A 134 -8.49 -8.25 4.80
N SER A 135 -8.91 -7.60 5.88
CA SER A 135 -8.23 -6.45 6.47
C SER A 135 -8.10 -6.71 7.97
N LYS A 136 -6.88 -6.77 8.49
CA LYS A 136 -6.64 -7.13 9.90
C LYS A 136 -5.53 -6.31 10.53
N TYR A 137 -5.71 -5.92 11.79
CA TYR A 137 -4.59 -5.49 12.61
C TYR A 137 -3.65 -6.65 12.96
N VAL A 138 -2.36 -6.32 12.98
CA VAL A 138 -1.28 -7.20 13.40
C VAL A 138 -0.41 -6.44 14.39
N SER A 139 -0.46 -6.87 15.64
CA SER A 139 0.38 -6.34 16.71
C SER A 139 1.70 -7.10 16.77
N ARG A 140 2.79 -6.37 16.97
CA ARG A 140 4.11 -6.93 17.29
C ARG A 140 4.73 -6.17 18.44
N GLU A 141 5.35 -6.89 19.36
CA GLU A 141 6.20 -6.27 20.38
C GLU A 141 7.58 -6.02 19.79
N THR A 142 8.06 -4.78 19.87
CA THR A 142 9.47 -4.47 19.60
C THR A 142 10.16 -4.25 20.93
N VAL A 143 11.04 -5.18 21.30
CA VAL A 143 11.85 -5.09 22.52
C VAL A 143 13.15 -4.40 22.18
N ASN A 144 13.35 -3.18 22.67
CA ASN A 144 14.67 -2.56 22.68
C ASN A 144 15.40 -3.03 23.95
N HIS A 145 16.21 -4.08 23.81
CA HIS A 145 16.96 -4.66 24.93
C HIS A 145 17.96 -3.68 25.57
N LYS A 146 18.45 -2.68 24.82
CA LYS A 146 19.39 -1.68 25.33
C LYS A 146 18.72 -0.69 26.30
N GLU A 147 17.47 -0.33 26.02
CA GLU A 147 16.69 0.61 26.82
C GLU A 147 15.69 -0.08 27.77
N ASN A 148 15.60 -1.42 27.70
CA ASN A 148 14.59 -2.24 28.39
C ASN A 148 13.13 -1.78 28.13
N ILE A 149 12.84 -1.32 26.92
CA ILE A 149 11.51 -0.84 26.53
C ILE A 149 10.85 -1.85 25.60
N CYS A 150 9.67 -2.34 25.97
CA CYS A 150 8.77 -3.07 25.08
C CYS A 150 7.77 -2.07 24.46
N VAL A 151 7.88 -1.85 23.16
CA VAL A 151 6.99 -0.94 22.43
C VAL A 151 6.04 -1.76 21.57
N PRO A 152 4.75 -1.85 21.90
CA PRO A 152 3.77 -2.46 21.01
C PRO A 152 3.66 -1.63 19.72
N ARG A 153 3.84 -2.31 18.60
CA ARG A 153 3.62 -1.79 17.26
C ARG A 153 2.34 -2.39 16.69
N VAL A 154 1.49 -1.55 16.13
CA VAL A 154 0.25 -1.95 15.48
C VAL A 154 0.37 -1.65 13.99
N TYR A 155 0.26 -2.69 13.18
CA TYR A 155 0.22 -2.59 11.73
C TYR A 155 -1.15 -3.03 11.23
N ILE A 156 -1.56 -2.52 10.08
CA ILE A 156 -2.68 -3.10 9.33
C ILE A 156 -2.12 -3.96 8.19
N GLN A 157 -2.73 -5.11 7.95
CA GLN A 157 -2.46 -5.98 6.81
C GLN A 157 -3.76 -6.22 6.04
N GLY A 158 -3.78 -5.73 4.81
CA GLY A 158 -4.91 -5.84 3.90
C GLY A 158 -4.58 -6.73 2.69
N LYS A 159 -5.57 -7.51 2.26
CA LYS A 159 -5.59 -8.29 1.04
C LYS A 159 -6.87 -7.96 0.29
N PHE A 160 -6.71 -7.53 -0.95
CA PHE A 160 -7.81 -7.08 -1.79
C PHE A 160 -7.65 -7.68 -3.19
N CYS A 161 -8.78 -7.95 -3.86
CA CYS A 161 -8.80 -8.59 -5.18
C CYS A 161 -9.48 -7.68 -6.19
N LYS A 162 -8.93 -7.56 -7.40
CA LYS A 162 -9.63 -6.98 -8.54
C LYS A 162 -10.68 -7.98 -9.04
N PRO A 163 -11.97 -7.60 -9.17
CA PRO A 163 -13.00 -8.52 -9.67
C PRO A 163 -12.62 -9.18 -11.00
N GLU A 164 -13.07 -10.42 -11.18
CA GLU A 164 -13.02 -11.09 -12.49
C GLU A 164 -13.96 -10.41 -13.48
N VAL A 165 -13.62 -10.45 -14.77
CA VAL A 165 -14.54 -10.01 -15.83
C VAL A 165 -15.58 -11.12 -15.99
N VAL A 166 -16.84 -10.81 -15.70
CA VAL A 166 -17.94 -11.75 -15.95
C VAL A 166 -18.35 -11.63 -17.42
N ASP A 167 -17.97 -12.61 -18.23
CA ASP A 167 -18.43 -12.71 -19.63
C ASP A 167 -19.93 -13.06 -19.67
N LEU A 168 -20.77 -12.04 -19.85
CA LEU A 168 -22.24 -12.15 -19.93
C LEU A 168 -22.75 -12.98 -21.13
N ASN A 169 -21.86 -13.44 -22.03
CA ASN A 169 -22.22 -14.17 -23.25
C ASN A 169 -22.21 -15.71 -23.11
N SER A 170 -21.95 -16.25 -21.92
CA SER A 170 -21.80 -17.70 -21.72
C SER A 170 -23.11 -18.46 -21.42
N ASN A 171 -24.27 -17.78 -21.38
CA ASN A 171 -25.58 -18.39 -21.07
C ASN A 171 -26.60 -18.36 -22.24
N THR A 172 -26.18 -18.66 -23.46
CA THR A 172 -27.13 -18.93 -24.56
C THR A 172 -26.70 -20.19 -25.29
N ASN A 173 -27.10 -21.37 -24.77
CA ASN A 173 -27.37 -22.60 -25.53
C ASN A 173 -27.54 -23.80 -24.56
N GLN A 174 -28.69 -23.85 -23.88
CA GLN A 174 -29.33 -25.12 -23.50
C GLN A 174 -30.86 -24.91 -23.58
N LEU A 175 -31.40 -25.16 -24.77
CA LEU A 175 -32.78 -25.57 -25.02
C LEU A 175 -32.73 -26.65 -26.10
#